data_AF-E3NC65-F1
#
_entry.id   AF-E3NC65-F1
#
_cell.length_a   1.000
_cell.length_b   1.000
_cell.length_c   1.000
_cell.angle_alpha   90.00
_cell.angle_beta   90.00
_cell.angle_gamma   90.00
#
_symmetry.space_group_name_H-M   'P 1'
#
loop_
_entity.id
_entity.type
_entity.pdbx_description
1 polymer ?
#
loop_
_entity_poly.entity_id
_entity_poly.type
_entity_poly.pdbx_seq_one_letter_code
_entity_poly.pdbx_strand_id
1 'polypeptide(L)'
;MSSTAGRVVRAGQSAVRTVAPVKSNNSAEARMSVLQAYKEFQRLTPKFWWDFGLHDMPLGVFRAVIKKQFTKNGHLTDVRVVDRLVGETNMHMESIRMAYYNPDHVRNYLFAENVEAKPKDFLSKFLNGKE
;
A
#
# COMPACT_ATOMS: atom_id res chain seq x y z
N MET A 1 -14.51 -5.05 -66.83
CA MET A 1 -15.61 -5.35 -65.88
C MET A 1 -14.99 -5.59 -64.51
N SER A 2 -15.49 -4.87 -63.51
CA SER A 2 -14.91 -4.54 -62.20
C SER A 2 -14.51 -5.74 -61.32
N SER A 3 -13.34 -5.64 -60.69
CA SER A 3 -12.89 -6.53 -59.61
C SER A 3 -13.59 -6.14 -58.29
N THR A 4 -14.34 -7.07 -57.72
CA THR A 4 -14.99 -6.91 -56.41
C THR A 4 -13.96 -7.24 -55.32
N ALA A 5 -13.28 -6.22 -54.83
CA ALA A 5 -12.40 -6.35 -53.66
C ALA A 5 -13.25 -6.69 -52.43
N GLY A 6 -13.06 -7.90 -51.89
CA GLY A 6 -13.64 -8.32 -50.63
C GLY A 6 -13.28 -7.36 -49.50
N ARG A 7 -14.30 -6.80 -48.87
CA ARG A 7 -14.19 -5.89 -47.73
C ARG A 7 -13.67 -6.70 -46.54
N VAL A 8 -12.37 -6.65 -46.28
CA VAL A 8 -11.78 -7.22 -45.07
C VAL A 8 -12.27 -6.41 -43.88
N VAL A 9 -13.19 -6.97 -43.10
CA VAL A 9 -13.61 -6.43 -41.82
C VAL A 9 -12.42 -6.56 -40.87
N ARG A 10 -11.68 -5.47 -40.67
CA ARG A 10 -10.75 -5.35 -39.54
C ARG A 10 -11.58 -5.38 -38.27
N ALA A 11 -11.68 -6.55 -37.66
CA ALA A 11 -12.18 -6.71 -36.31
C ALA A 11 -11.39 -5.77 -35.39
N GLY A 12 -12.11 -4.88 -34.71
CA GLY A 12 -11.55 -3.93 -33.77
C GLY A 12 -10.92 -4.66 -32.59
N GLN A 13 -9.65 -5.00 -32.68
CA GLN A 13 -8.82 -5.16 -31.49
C GLN A 13 -8.74 -3.77 -30.88
N SER A 14 -9.52 -3.52 -29.82
CA SER A 14 -9.25 -2.41 -28.91
C SER A 14 -7.78 -2.53 -28.52
N ALA A 15 -6.95 -1.63 -29.04
CA ALA A 15 -5.54 -1.57 -28.71
C ALA A 15 -5.45 -1.18 -27.23
N VAL A 16 -5.48 -2.17 -26.33
CA VAL A 16 -5.14 -1.96 -24.93
C VAL A 16 -3.71 -1.42 -24.95
N ARG A 17 -3.51 -0.20 -24.43
CA ARG A 17 -2.17 0.37 -24.30
C ARG A 17 -1.33 -0.58 -23.45
N THR A 18 -0.43 -1.31 -24.09
CA THR A 18 0.56 -2.14 -23.39
C THR A 18 1.52 -1.20 -22.67
N VAL A 19 1.55 -1.27 -21.34
CA VAL A 19 2.46 -0.49 -20.52
C VAL A 19 3.52 -1.41 -19.93
N ALA A 20 4.78 -0.96 -19.93
CA ALA A 20 5.87 -1.71 -19.32
C ALA A 20 5.60 -1.95 -17.82
N PRO A 21 5.77 -3.19 -17.33
CA PRO A 21 5.69 -3.50 -15.91
C PRO A 21 6.88 -2.88 -15.16
N VAL A 22 6.71 -2.61 -13.86
CA VAL A 22 7.77 -2.07 -13.01
C VAL A 22 8.70 -3.18 -12.55
N LYS A 23 8.12 -4.24 -11.94
CA LYS A 23 8.87 -5.42 -11.49
C LYS A 23 8.15 -6.73 -11.80
N SER A 24 6.86 -6.80 -11.47
CA SER A 24 6.03 -7.99 -11.61
C SER A 24 5.29 -7.97 -12.96
N ASN A 25 5.27 -9.10 -13.65
CA ASN A 25 4.57 -9.24 -14.94
C ASN A 25 3.10 -9.62 -14.76
N ASN A 26 2.74 -10.19 -13.61
CA ASN A 26 1.39 -10.62 -13.29
C ASN A 26 1.05 -10.39 -11.80
N SER A 27 -0.23 -10.55 -11.45
CA SER A 27 -0.73 -10.34 -10.10
C SER A 27 -0.23 -11.39 -9.09
N ALA A 28 0.10 -12.60 -9.54
CA ALA A 28 0.64 -13.65 -8.66
C ALA A 28 2.06 -13.30 -8.18
N GLU A 29 2.93 -12.83 -9.08
CA GLU A 29 4.27 -12.32 -8.76
C GLU A 29 4.21 -11.12 -7.81
N ALA A 30 3.32 -10.18 -8.08
CA ALA A 30 3.10 -9.03 -7.21
C ALA A 30 2.66 -9.46 -5.81
N ARG A 31 1.72 -10.42 -5.72
CA ARG A 31 1.25 -10.97 -4.45
C ARG A 31 2.37 -11.69 -3.70
N MET A 32 3.23 -12.45 -4.38
CA MET A 32 4.39 -13.08 -3.76
C MET A 32 5.35 -12.03 -3.19
N SER A 33 5.62 -10.96 -3.93
CA SER A 33 6.46 -9.85 -3.49
C SER A 33 5.89 -9.15 -2.24
N VAL A 34 4.58 -8.89 -2.22
CA VAL A 34 3.89 -8.33 -1.03
C VAL A 34 4.03 -9.26 0.17
N LEU A 35 3.82 -10.57 0.01
CA LEU A 35 3.94 -11.54 1.09
C LEU A 35 5.37 -11.65 1.62
N GLN A 36 6.37 -11.54 0.74
CA GLN A 36 7.77 -11.52 1.13
C GLN A 36 8.07 -10.29 1.99
N ALA A 37 7.71 -9.09 1.51
CA ALA A 37 7.88 -7.83 2.24
C ALA A 37 7.14 -7.87 3.59
N TYR A 38 5.91 -8.38 3.63
CA TYR A 38 5.15 -8.54 4.87
C TYR A 38 5.85 -9.45 5.88
N LYS A 39 6.33 -10.63 5.45
CA LYS A 39 7.05 -11.57 6.33
C LYS A 39 8.34 -10.96 6.85
N GLU A 40 9.06 -10.22 6.02
CA GLU A 40 10.28 -9.54 6.40
C GLU A 40 10.03 -8.43 7.43
N PHE A 41 9.02 -7.59 7.19
CA PHE A 41 8.62 -6.56 8.14
C PHE A 41 8.19 -7.20 9.47
N GLN A 42 7.40 -8.26 9.44
CA GLN A 42 7.00 -8.98 10.65
C GLN A 42 8.22 -9.58 11.40
N ARG A 43 9.29 -10.00 10.71
CA ARG A 43 10.53 -10.41 11.39
C ARG A 43 11.29 -9.23 12.01
N LEU A 44 11.30 -8.07 11.35
CA LEU A 44 11.90 -6.83 11.86
C LEU A 44 11.14 -6.25 13.06
N THR A 45 9.83 -6.50 13.13
CA THR A 45 8.89 -5.86 14.06
C THR A 45 9.31 -5.87 15.54
N PRO A 46 9.82 -6.96 16.14
CA PRO A 46 10.23 -6.95 17.54
C PRO A 46 11.37 -5.99 17.83
N LYS A 47 12.39 -5.96 16.96
CA LYS A 47 13.51 -5.03 17.07
C LYS A 47 13.04 -3.59 16.88
N PHE A 48 12.22 -3.36 15.87
CA PHE A 48 11.60 -2.06 15.60
C PHE A 48 10.79 -1.54 16.80
N TRP A 49 9.91 -2.38 17.35
CA TRP A 49 9.12 -2.08 18.55
C TRP A 49 10.01 -1.68 19.74
N TRP A 50 11.13 -2.37 19.90
CA TRP A 50 12.10 -2.11 20.97
C TRP A 50 12.88 -0.81 20.78
N ASP A 51 13.52 -0.66 19.63
CA ASP A 51 14.41 0.47 19.34
C ASP A 51 13.65 1.80 19.31
N PHE A 52 12.37 1.78 18.93
CA PHE A 52 11.53 2.98 18.84
C PHE A 52 10.72 3.23 20.13
N GLY A 53 10.95 2.47 21.20
CA GLY A 53 10.35 2.71 22.50
C GLY A 53 8.82 2.56 22.55
N LEU A 54 8.24 1.74 21.68
CA LEU A 54 6.78 1.58 21.54
C LEU A 54 6.19 0.57 22.55
N HIS A 55 6.82 0.47 23.72
CA HIS A 55 6.53 -0.55 24.74
C HIS A 55 5.25 -0.30 25.53
N ASP A 56 4.68 0.90 25.41
CA ASP A 56 3.38 1.23 25.97
C ASP A 56 2.26 0.36 25.40
N MET A 57 2.47 -0.27 24.24
CA MET A 57 1.58 -1.27 23.67
C MET A 57 2.20 -2.67 23.58
N PRO A 58 1.38 -3.73 23.77
CA PRO A 58 1.85 -5.10 23.56
C PRO A 58 2.31 -5.34 22.12
N LEU A 59 3.41 -6.07 21.94
CA LEU A 59 3.97 -6.42 20.63
C LEU A 59 2.94 -7.06 19.68
N GLY A 60 2.01 -7.86 20.21
CA GLY A 60 0.93 -8.47 19.41
C GLY A 60 0.00 -7.42 18.77
N VAL A 61 -0.32 -6.36 19.51
CA VAL A 61 -1.11 -5.23 19.01
C VAL A 61 -0.32 -4.48 17.94
N PHE A 62 0.96 -4.24 18.18
CA PHE A 62 1.84 -3.57 17.20
C PHE A 62 1.93 -4.33 15.87
N ARG A 63 2.11 -5.66 15.93
CA ARG A 63 2.08 -6.54 14.74
C ARG A 63 0.76 -6.46 13.98
N ALA A 64 -0.36 -6.37 14.70
CA ALA A 64 -1.68 -6.23 14.11
C ALA A 64 -1.86 -4.88 13.40
N VAL A 65 -1.28 -3.80 13.92
CA VAL A 65 -1.27 -2.47 13.26
C VAL A 65 -0.48 -2.51 11.97
N ILE A 66 0.70 -3.13 11.95
CA ILE A 66 1.46 -3.33 10.70
C ILE A 66 0.62 -4.14 9.71
N LYS A 67 -0.01 -5.24 10.15
CA LYS A 67 -0.92 -6.02 9.30
C LYS A 67 -2.06 -5.18 8.74
N LYS A 68 -2.66 -4.30 9.55
CA LYS A 68 -3.72 -3.38 9.14
C LYS A 68 -3.27 -2.45 8.00
N GLN A 69 -2.03 -1.96 8.04
CA GLN A 69 -1.48 -1.12 6.95
C GLN A 69 -1.35 -1.90 5.64
N PHE A 70 -0.91 -3.16 5.68
CA PHE A 70 -0.88 -4.00 4.47
C PHE A 70 -2.29 -4.28 3.93
N THR A 71 -3.25 -4.57 4.81
CA THR A 71 -4.63 -4.88 4.39
C THR A 71 -5.40 -3.66 3.89
N LYS A 72 -5.04 -2.43 4.32
CA LYS A 72 -5.66 -1.18 3.87
C LYS A 72 -5.66 -1.06 2.35
N ASN A 73 -4.60 -1.53 1.71
CA ASN A 73 -4.40 -1.48 0.26
C ASN A 73 -4.85 -2.77 -0.46
N GLY A 74 -5.59 -3.66 0.21
CA GLY A 74 -6.02 -4.95 -0.36
C GLY A 74 -7.02 -4.86 -1.52
N HIS A 75 -7.56 -3.68 -1.79
CA HIS A 75 -8.50 -3.40 -2.89
C HIS A 75 -7.79 -3.07 -4.22
N LEU A 76 -6.46 -2.91 -4.20
CA LEU A 76 -5.69 -2.55 -5.40
C LEU A 76 -5.57 -3.73 -6.36
N THR A 77 -5.83 -3.48 -7.64
CA THR A 77 -5.77 -4.48 -8.72
C THR A 77 -4.61 -4.24 -9.68
N ASP A 78 -4.16 -2.99 -9.85
CA ASP A 78 -3.04 -2.64 -10.73
C ASP A 78 -1.70 -3.08 -10.13
N VAL A 79 -1.05 -4.01 -10.82
CA VAL A 79 0.24 -4.60 -10.44
C VAL A 79 1.34 -3.53 -10.25
N ARG A 80 1.35 -2.47 -11.06
CA ARG A 80 2.41 -1.45 -11.01
C ARG A 80 2.32 -0.60 -9.75
N VAL A 81 1.10 -0.35 -9.29
CA VAL A 81 0.85 0.35 -8.03
C VAL A 81 1.26 -0.52 -6.86
N VAL A 82 0.95 -1.82 -6.92
CA VAL A 82 1.38 -2.79 -5.90
C VAL A 82 2.91 -2.87 -5.83
N ASP A 83 3.59 -2.99 -6.96
CA ASP A 83 5.07 -3.02 -7.02
C ASP A 83 5.69 -1.76 -6.43
N ARG A 84 5.13 -0.59 -6.74
CA ARG A 84 5.56 0.68 -6.17
C ARG A 84 5.43 0.68 -4.64
N LEU A 85 4.27 0.28 -4.12
CA LEU A 85 4.03 0.22 -2.66
C LEU A 85 4.95 -0.79 -1.97
N VAL A 86 5.28 -1.90 -2.61
CA VAL A 86 6.30 -2.85 -2.11
C VAL A 86 7.67 -2.19 -2.07
N GLY A 87 8.05 -1.44 -3.11
CA GLY A 87 9.29 -0.66 -3.14
C GLY A 87 9.36 0.37 -2.00
N GLU A 88 8.30 1.15 -1.81
CA GLU A 88 8.18 2.11 -0.71
C GLU A 88 8.27 1.41 0.66
N THR A 89 7.62 0.25 0.82
CA THR A 89 7.71 -0.56 2.04
C THR A 89 9.15 -0.99 2.34
N ASN A 90 9.90 -1.44 1.33
CA ASN A 90 11.30 -1.83 1.50
C ASN A 90 12.17 -0.64 1.91
N MET A 91 11.92 0.53 1.34
CA MET A 91 12.60 1.78 1.73
C MET A 91 12.30 2.17 3.18
N HIS A 92 11.05 2.02 3.62
CA HIS A 92 10.68 2.25 5.02
C HIS A 92 11.36 1.25 5.97
N MET A 93 11.38 -0.04 5.63
CA MET A 93 12.08 -1.05 6.43
C MET A 93 13.56 -0.72 6.58
N GLU A 94 14.20 -0.25 5.51
CA GLU A 94 15.61 0.15 5.56
C GLU A 94 15.84 1.39 6.43
N SER A 95 14.96 2.39 6.30
CA SER A 95 15.00 3.61 7.10
C SER A 95 14.81 3.31 8.59
N ILE A 96 13.99 2.31 8.93
CA ILE A 96 13.83 1.81 10.31
C ILE A 96 15.11 1.10 10.78
N ARG A 97 15.70 0.22 9.96
CA ARG A 97 16.94 -0.49 10.31
C ARG A 97 18.10 0.45 10.59
N MET A 98 18.24 1.48 9.77
CA MET A 98 19.31 2.47 9.86
C MET A 98 18.98 3.62 10.82
N ALA A 99 17.83 3.57 11.50
CA ALA A 99 17.36 4.61 12.42
C ALA A 99 17.31 6.02 11.80
N TYR A 100 16.95 6.11 10.51
CA TYR A 100 16.74 7.38 9.82
C TYR A 100 15.40 8.05 10.21
N TYR A 101 14.46 7.28 10.75
CA TYR A 101 13.22 7.83 11.31
C TYR A 101 13.33 8.10 12.81
N ASN A 102 12.72 9.20 13.24
CA ASN A 102 12.49 9.49 14.66
C ASN A 102 11.30 8.63 15.19
N PRO A 103 11.38 8.06 16.41
CA PRO A 103 10.26 7.49 17.16
C PRO A 103 8.92 8.21 17.03
N ASP A 104 8.90 9.53 17.24
CA ASP A 104 7.67 10.32 17.19
C ASP A 104 7.04 10.34 15.80
N HIS A 105 7.88 10.40 14.75
CA HIS A 105 7.42 10.38 13.37
C HIS A 105 6.72 9.07 13.05
N VAL A 106 7.32 7.95 13.44
CA VAL A 106 6.75 6.62 13.24
C VAL A 106 5.45 6.46 14.01
N ARG A 107 5.42 6.88 15.27
CA ARG A 107 4.24 6.78 16.12
C ARG A 107 3.07 7.56 15.53
N ASN A 108 3.31 8.81 15.14
CA ASN A 108 2.30 9.64 14.49
C ASN A 108 1.80 9.02 13.18
N TYR A 109 2.69 8.43 12.37
CA TYR A 109 2.32 7.79 11.11
C TYR A 109 1.43 6.56 11.29
N LEU A 110 1.75 5.69 12.27
CA LEU A 110 1.05 4.42 12.46
C LEU A 110 -0.28 4.58 13.22
N PHE A 111 -0.34 5.50 14.19
CA PHE A 111 -1.44 5.59 15.16
C PHE A 111 -2.27 6.86 15.01
N ALA A 112 -1.68 7.97 14.52
CA ALA A 112 -2.33 9.27 14.43
C ALA A 112 -3.04 9.69 15.73
N GLU A 113 -2.41 9.43 16.89
CA GLU A 113 -3.02 9.60 18.23
C GLU A 113 -3.47 11.05 18.51
N ASN A 114 -2.82 12.03 17.88
CA ASN A 114 -3.08 13.45 18.07
C ASN A 114 -4.12 14.02 17.09
N VAL A 115 -4.77 13.18 16.28
CA VAL A 115 -5.77 13.61 15.30
C VAL A 115 -7.14 13.15 15.75
N GLU A 116 -7.99 14.10 16.14
CA GLU A 116 -9.38 13.79 16.42
C GLU A 116 -10.06 13.20 15.19
N ALA A 117 -10.83 12.14 15.40
CA ALA A 117 -11.52 11.47 14.31
C ALA A 117 -12.50 12.44 13.64
N LYS A 118 -12.32 12.70 12.34
CA LYS A 118 -13.22 13.57 11.59
C LYS A 118 -14.67 13.11 11.77
N PRO A 119 -15.61 14.03 12.03
CA PRO A 119 -17.01 13.69 12.20
C PRO A 119 -17.52 12.99 10.93
N LYS A 120 -18.19 11.84 11.10
CA LYS A 120 -18.69 11.04 9.98
C LYS A 120 -20.16 11.34 9.68
N ASP A 121 -20.95 11.49 10.74
CA ASP A 121 -22.37 11.76 10.67
C ASP A 121 -22.67 13.21 10.29
N PHE A 122 -23.83 13.42 9.66
CA PHE A 122 -24.31 14.74 9.28
C PHE A 122 -24.39 15.69 10.47
N LEU A 123 -25.01 15.27 11.59
CA LEU A 123 -25.19 16.15 12.75
C LEU A 123 -23.83 16.56 13.36
N SER A 124 -22.91 15.61 13.52
CA SER A 124 -21.57 15.91 14.03
C SER A 124 -20.77 16.83 13.10
N LYS A 125 -20.91 16.68 11.79
CA LYS A 125 -20.30 17.60 10.80
C LYS A 125 -20.94 18.99 10.88
N PHE A 126 -22.26 19.04 11.00
CA PHE A 126 -23.00 20.30 11.12
C PHE A 126 -22.58 21.08 12.38
N LEU A 127 -22.45 20.39 13.52
CA LEU A 127 -22.04 21.00 14.80
C LEU A 127 -20.58 21.46 14.80
N ASN A 128 -19.68 20.77 14.10
CA ASN A 128 -18.28 21.16 13.97
C ASN A 128 -18.05 22.33 12.99
N GLY A 129 -19.09 22.83 12.32
CA GLY A 129 -18.99 23.92 11.35
C GLY A 129 -18.46 23.47 9.99
N LYS A 130 -18.48 24.38 9.01
CA LYS A 130 -18.07 24.07 7.62
C LYS A 130 -16.55 23.84 7.52
N GLU A 131 -16.15 22.59 7.38
CA GLU A 131 -15.12 22.13 6.41
C GLU A 131 -15.79 21.34 5.29
#